data_AF-J9UNC1-F1
#
_entry.id   AF-J9UNC1-F1
#
_cell.length_a   1.000
_cell.length_b   1.000
_cell.length_c   1.000
_cell.angle_alpha   90.00
_cell.angle_beta   90.00
_cell.angle_gamma   90.00
#
_symmetry.space_group_name_H-M   'P 1'
#
loop_
_entity.id
_entity.type
_entity.pdbx_description
1 polymer ?
#
loop_
_entity_poly.entity_id
_entity_poly.type
_entity_poly.pdbx_seq_one_letter_code
_entity_poly.pdbx_strand_id
1 'polypeptide(L)'
;MPLIKELRKFLKQFAKDNGITIITSIQIPYFADINYLDELKIVELKQNGVGVKIENDFSATYGKVDSLEKIINAFGVKHIDITRDTRIIYVEGITDYNYLTAFKKLKETKENKKINVVFLPIHGLGKDNAEMNNKLKQLVQFREAIILTDSDDRATLFKKASESNSLMKEKLIVFQLKEADQSFKEIESLFSDNDKERYKEMIQNKSGSLSSLFKNNILKRELDEQTINNFNKLLDYLSDMVLTDNKNNNKENQNS
;
A
#
# COMPACT_ATOMS: atom_id res chain seq x y z
N MET A 1 -4.15 23.91 -5.10
CA MET A 1 -3.84 22.46 -5.16
C MET A 1 -4.89 21.55 -5.85
N PRO A 2 -6.06 22.02 -6.32
CA PRO A 2 -6.90 21.23 -7.25
C PRO A 2 -6.28 21.08 -8.64
N LEU A 3 -5.68 22.15 -9.17
CA LEU A 3 -5.14 22.22 -10.53
C LEU A 3 -4.06 21.17 -10.86
N ILE A 4 -3.17 20.84 -9.90
CA ILE A 4 -2.09 19.85 -10.12
C ILE A 4 -2.68 18.44 -10.23
N LYS A 5 -3.69 18.11 -9.40
CA LYS A 5 -4.39 16.82 -9.45
C LYS A 5 -5.18 16.68 -10.75
N GLU A 6 -5.83 17.75 -11.19
CA GLU A 6 -6.55 17.81 -12.48
C GLU A 6 -5.59 17.66 -13.66
N LEU A 7 -4.45 18.36 -13.64
CA LEU A 7 -3.40 18.22 -14.65
C LEU A 7 -2.89 16.77 -14.72
N ARG A 8 -2.59 16.14 -13.58
CA ARG A 8 -2.18 14.73 -13.55
C ARG A 8 -3.25 13.82 -14.14
N LYS A 9 -4.52 14.01 -13.77
CA LYS A 9 -5.64 13.22 -14.30
C LYS A 9 -5.76 13.39 -15.82
N PHE A 10 -5.67 14.62 -16.31
CA PHE A 10 -5.66 14.93 -17.74
C PHE A 10 -4.52 14.24 -18.47
N LEU A 11 -3.27 14.40 -17.99
CA LEU A 11 -2.10 13.78 -18.62
C LEU A 11 -2.22 12.26 -18.70
N LYS A 12 -2.72 11.61 -17.63
CA LYS A 12 -2.95 10.16 -17.62
C LYS A 12 -4.03 9.73 -18.61
N GLN A 13 -5.13 10.47 -18.68
CA GLN A 13 -6.21 10.17 -19.62
C GLN A 13 -5.73 10.35 -21.07
N PHE A 14 -5.07 11.47 -21.37
CA PHE A 14 -4.47 11.75 -22.66
C PHE A 14 -3.46 10.67 -23.08
N ALA A 15 -2.56 10.28 -22.17
CA ALA A 15 -1.60 9.20 -22.41
C ALA A 15 -2.29 7.88 -22.77
N LYS A 16 -3.35 7.53 -22.04
CA LYS A 16 -4.13 6.30 -22.24
C LYS A 16 -4.89 6.31 -23.57
N ASP A 17 -5.52 7.43 -23.91
CA ASP A 17 -6.34 7.55 -25.12
C ASP A 17 -5.50 7.57 -26.40
N ASN A 18 -4.25 8.05 -26.31
CA ASN A 18 -3.34 8.16 -27.45
C ASN A 18 -2.27 7.05 -27.48
N GLY A 19 -2.24 6.14 -26.51
CA GLY A 19 -1.25 5.06 -26.45
C GLY A 19 0.20 5.56 -26.29
N ILE A 20 0.40 6.68 -25.60
CA ILE A 20 1.73 7.29 -25.40
C ILE A 20 2.20 7.17 -23.95
N THR A 21 3.52 7.18 -23.75
CA THR A 21 4.13 7.27 -22.42
C THR A 21 4.56 8.71 -22.15
N ILE A 22 4.09 9.28 -21.05
CA ILE A 22 4.50 10.62 -20.60
C ILE A 22 5.46 10.48 -19.42
N ILE A 23 6.66 11.03 -19.55
CA ILE A 23 7.64 11.14 -18.48
C ILE A 23 7.73 12.61 -18.08
N THR A 24 7.52 12.91 -16.80
CA THR A 24 7.60 14.28 -16.26
C THR A 24 8.63 14.35 -15.14
N SER A 25 9.43 15.41 -15.11
CA SER A 25 10.34 15.73 -14.01
C SER A 25 9.77 16.94 -13.27
N ILE A 26 9.54 16.79 -11.98
CA ILE A 26 8.76 17.77 -11.20
C ILE A 26 9.48 17.98 -9.87
N GLN A 27 9.78 19.25 -9.54
CA GLN A 27 10.35 19.64 -8.24
C GLN A 27 9.27 20.06 -7.22
N ILE A 28 8.01 20.14 -7.68
CA ILE A 28 6.87 20.49 -6.85
C ILE A 28 6.42 19.22 -6.12
N PRO A 29 6.35 19.23 -4.78
CA PRO A 29 5.56 18.26 -4.04
C PRO A 29 4.11 18.25 -4.58
N TYR A 30 3.22 17.32 -4.23
CA TYR A 30 1.81 17.25 -4.73
C TYR A 30 1.55 16.60 -6.09
N PHE A 31 2.57 16.31 -6.93
CA PHE A 31 2.34 15.48 -8.11
C PHE A 31 2.33 13.99 -7.79
N ALA A 32 2.99 13.57 -6.71
CA ALA A 32 2.95 12.19 -6.22
C ALA A 32 1.55 11.84 -5.67
N ASP A 33 1.10 10.60 -5.87
CA ASP A 33 -0.18 10.08 -5.37
C ASP A 33 0.10 8.68 -4.81
N ILE A 34 -0.32 8.45 -3.57
CA ILE A 34 -0.08 7.22 -2.83
C ILE A 34 -0.73 5.99 -3.48
N ASN A 35 -1.74 6.17 -4.33
CA ASN A 35 -2.37 5.07 -5.09
C ASN A 35 -1.60 4.73 -6.40
N TYR A 36 -0.54 5.48 -6.70
CA TYR A 36 0.27 5.35 -7.92
C TYR A 36 1.79 5.45 -7.62
N LEU A 37 2.25 4.79 -6.56
CA LEU A 37 3.66 4.74 -6.16
C LEU A 37 4.55 4.03 -7.20
N ASP A 38 4.01 3.03 -7.86
CA ASP A 38 4.61 2.31 -8.98
C ASP A 38 5.01 3.20 -10.17
N GLU A 39 4.37 4.36 -10.31
CA GLU A 39 4.64 5.34 -11.37
C GLU A 39 5.71 6.38 -10.99
N LEU A 40 6.02 6.51 -9.71
CA LEU A 40 6.97 7.50 -9.21
C LEU A 40 8.40 6.99 -9.43
N LYS A 41 9.35 7.85 -9.80
CA LYS A 41 10.80 7.61 -9.73
C LYS A 41 11.42 8.80 -8.99
N ILE A 42 12.18 8.57 -7.93
CA ILE A 42 12.94 9.63 -7.24
C ILE A 42 14.39 9.56 -7.71
N VAL A 43 14.94 10.68 -8.18
CA VAL A 43 16.33 10.77 -8.62
C VAL A 43 17.13 11.52 -7.56
N GLU A 44 18.14 10.86 -6.99
CA GLU A 44 19.03 11.41 -5.97
C GLU A 44 20.48 11.44 -6.46
N LEU A 45 21.26 12.43 -6.03
CA LEU A 45 22.70 12.39 -6.21
C LEU A 45 23.31 11.34 -5.29
N LYS A 46 24.29 10.56 -5.78
CA LYS A 46 25.02 9.63 -4.93
C LYS A 46 25.85 10.40 -3.89
N GLN A 47 26.06 9.80 -2.72
CA GLN A 47 26.80 10.42 -1.60
C GLN A 47 28.22 10.84 -1.97
N ASN A 48 28.84 10.18 -2.94
CA ASN A 48 30.17 10.51 -3.47
C ASN A 48 30.17 11.63 -4.53
N GLY A 49 29.01 12.25 -4.80
CA GLY A 49 28.85 13.33 -5.77
C GLY A 49 28.93 12.91 -7.25
N VAL A 50 29.15 11.63 -7.54
CA VAL A 50 29.34 11.14 -8.91
C VAL A 50 28.19 10.21 -9.31
N GLY A 51 27.36 10.70 -10.23
CA GLY A 51 26.23 9.97 -10.78
C GLY A 51 24.97 10.06 -9.91
N VAL A 52 23.90 9.44 -10.41
CA VAL A 52 22.58 9.47 -9.78
C VAL A 52 22.18 8.07 -9.30
N LYS A 53 21.41 8.03 -8.21
CA LYS A 53 20.62 6.89 -7.79
C LYS A 53 19.18 7.16 -8.23
N ILE A 54 18.57 6.22 -8.94
CA ILE A 54 17.14 6.26 -9.22
C ILE A 54 16.46 5.31 -8.25
N GLU A 55 15.68 5.86 -7.34
CA GLU A 55 14.84 5.12 -6.40
C GLU A 55 13.48 4.87 -7.05
N ASN A 56 13.20 3.58 -7.22
CA ASN A 56 11.98 3.07 -7.82
C ASN A 56 11.19 2.20 -6.84
N ASP A 57 11.74 1.96 -5.65
CA ASP A 57 11.16 1.19 -4.58
C ASP A 57 10.65 2.14 -3.49
N PHE A 58 9.33 2.28 -3.39
CA PHE A 58 8.67 3.12 -2.39
C PHE A 58 8.13 2.33 -1.21
N SER A 59 8.79 1.22 -0.90
CA SER A 59 8.48 0.51 0.32
C SER A 59 8.94 1.30 1.55
N ALA A 60 8.11 1.28 2.59
CA ALA A 60 8.29 2.09 3.78
C ALA A 60 9.53 1.70 4.61
N THR A 61 10.18 0.57 4.31
CA THR A 61 11.34 0.06 5.06
C THR A 61 12.61 -0.07 4.21
N TYR A 62 12.60 0.34 2.95
CA TYR A 62 13.80 0.25 2.12
C TYR A 62 14.82 1.34 2.47
N GLY A 63 15.90 0.92 3.13
CA GLY A 63 17.20 1.56 3.03
C GLY A 63 17.48 2.81 3.88
N LYS A 64 16.52 3.34 4.64
CA LYS A 64 16.70 4.29 5.77
C LYS A 64 15.33 4.73 6.28
N VAL A 65 15.27 5.14 7.55
CA VAL A 65 14.14 5.85 8.17
C VAL A 65 13.68 7.04 7.30
N ASP A 66 14.61 7.66 6.57
CA ASP A 66 14.36 8.75 5.63
C ASP A 66 13.51 8.36 4.40
N SER A 67 13.45 7.11 3.96
CA SER A 67 12.80 6.78 2.67
C SER A 67 11.29 7.02 2.72
N LEU A 68 10.64 6.66 3.82
CA LEU A 68 9.23 6.98 4.02
C LEU A 68 9.03 8.47 4.27
N GLU A 69 9.90 9.12 5.04
CA GLU A 69 9.85 10.56 5.24
C GLU A 69 10.03 11.32 3.93
N LYS A 70 10.88 10.83 3.02
CA LYS A 70 11.06 11.36 1.65
C LYS A 70 9.84 11.12 0.77
N ILE A 71 9.22 9.93 0.84
CA ILE A 71 7.95 9.64 0.16
C ILE A 71 6.85 10.57 0.66
N ILE A 72 6.73 10.73 1.98
CA ILE A 72 5.78 11.61 2.66
C ILE A 72 6.04 13.09 2.29
N ASN A 73 7.31 13.52 2.31
CA ASN A 73 7.72 14.86 1.92
C ASN A 73 7.48 15.13 0.42
N ALA A 74 7.68 14.14 -0.45
CA ALA A 74 7.38 14.22 -1.88
C ALA A 74 5.87 14.40 -2.16
N PHE A 75 5.00 13.94 -1.25
CA PHE A 75 3.56 14.22 -1.34
C PHE A 75 3.18 15.67 -0.99
N GLY A 76 4.11 16.48 -0.43
CA GLY A 76 3.92 17.93 -0.21
C GLY A 76 3.05 18.33 0.96
N VAL A 77 2.55 17.34 1.67
CA VAL A 77 1.70 17.54 2.82
C VAL A 77 2.55 17.30 4.06
N LYS A 78 2.42 18.13 5.10
CA LYS A 78 2.78 17.65 6.44
C LYS A 78 2.03 16.33 6.61
N HIS A 79 2.72 15.26 6.99
CA HIS A 79 2.19 13.93 7.32
C HIS A 79 0.72 13.94 7.81
N ILE A 80 0.39 14.95 8.63
CA ILE A 80 -0.93 15.33 9.11
C ILE A 80 -2.09 15.24 8.09
N ASP A 81 -2.06 15.82 6.86
CA ASP A 81 -3.30 15.86 6.04
C ASP A 81 -3.55 14.59 5.20
N ILE A 82 -2.53 13.76 4.96
CA ILE A 82 -2.74 12.42 4.38
C ILE A 82 -3.27 11.47 5.46
N THR A 83 -2.80 11.60 6.71
CA THR A 83 -3.19 10.71 7.80
C THR A 83 -4.38 11.18 8.62
N ARG A 84 -4.92 12.40 8.40
CA ARG A 84 -6.00 12.96 9.22
C ARG A 84 -7.30 12.18 9.09
N ASP A 85 -7.68 11.88 7.85
CA ASP A 85 -8.96 11.24 7.50
C ASP A 85 -8.75 9.94 6.70
N THR A 86 -7.51 9.46 6.59
CA THR A 86 -7.18 8.27 5.81
C THR A 86 -6.11 7.47 6.54
N ARG A 87 -6.39 6.19 6.79
CA ARG A 87 -5.47 5.30 7.49
C ARG A 87 -4.56 4.59 6.51
N ILE A 88 -3.27 4.55 6.85
CA ILE A 88 -2.26 3.81 6.08
C ILE A 88 -2.23 2.37 6.59
N ILE A 89 -2.31 1.42 5.67
CA ILE A 89 -2.11 -0.01 5.92
C ILE A 89 -0.86 -0.45 5.16
N TYR A 90 0.11 -0.93 5.91
CA TYR A 90 1.36 -1.45 5.37
C TYR A 90 1.14 -2.89 4.87
N VAL A 91 1.67 -3.20 3.69
CA VAL A 91 1.51 -4.52 3.03
C VAL A 91 2.87 -5.06 2.64
N GLU A 92 3.04 -6.37 2.50
CA GLU A 92 4.36 -6.97 2.32
C GLU A 92 5.04 -6.48 1.04
N GLY A 93 4.37 -6.59 -0.11
CA GLY A 93 4.95 -6.35 -1.41
C GLY A 93 4.29 -5.25 -2.25
N ILE A 94 4.99 -4.85 -3.31
CA ILE A 94 4.42 -3.96 -4.35
C ILE A 94 3.25 -4.61 -5.10
N THR A 95 3.28 -5.94 -5.22
CA THR A 95 2.21 -6.73 -5.85
C THR A 95 0.92 -6.65 -5.03
N ASP A 96 1.00 -6.87 -3.71
CA ASP A 96 -0.12 -6.73 -2.77
C ASP A 96 -0.70 -5.33 -2.82
N TYR A 97 0.19 -4.32 -2.75
CA TYR A 97 -0.17 -2.92 -2.89
C TYR A 97 -0.96 -2.68 -4.18
N ASN A 98 -0.50 -3.22 -5.31
CA ASN A 98 -1.15 -3.01 -6.60
C ASN A 98 -2.53 -3.68 -6.65
N TYR A 99 -2.67 -4.93 -6.19
CA TYR A 99 -3.96 -5.62 -6.19
C TYR A 99 -4.95 -4.98 -5.22
N LEU A 100 -4.56 -4.70 -3.98
CA LEU A 100 -5.42 -4.06 -2.99
C LEU A 100 -5.86 -2.66 -3.45
N THR A 101 -4.95 -1.88 -4.04
CA THR A 101 -5.31 -0.57 -4.62
C THR A 101 -6.23 -0.71 -5.83
N ALA A 102 -6.06 -1.74 -6.65
CA ALA A 102 -6.93 -2.02 -7.79
C ALA A 102 -8.36 -2.29 -7.34
N PHE A 103 -8.54 -3.23 -6.40
CA PHE A 103 -9.86 -3.61 -5.91
C PHE A 103 -10.50 -2.51 -5.06
N LYS A 104 -9.71 -1.74 -4.30
CA LYS A 104 -10.21 -0.51 -3.67
C LYS A 104 -10.81 0.43 -4.72
N LYS A 105 -10.07 0.75 -5.79
CA LYS A 105 -10.55 1.62 -6.87
C LYS A 105 -11.80 1.06 -7.55
N LEU A 106 -11.87 -0.25 -7.75
CA LEU A 106 -13.05 -0.92 -8.31
C LEU A 106 -14.28 -0.74 -7.41
N LYS A 107 -14.12 -0.99 -6.11
CA LYS A 107 -15.18 -0.83 -5.10
C LYS A 107 -15.65 0.61 -4.98
N GLU A 108 -14.72 1.57 -4.85
CA GLU A 108 -15.04 3.00 -4.79
C GLU A 108 -15.84 3.48 -6.02
N THR A 109 -15.51 2.95 -7.20
CA THR A 109 -16.21 3.28 -8.45
C THR A 109 -17.60 2.65 -8.49
N LYS A 110 -17.74 1.38 -8.09
CA LYS A 110 -19.03 0.67 -8.10
C LYS A 110 -20.01 1.21 -7.06
N GLU A 111 -19.52 1.57 -5.89
CA GLU A 111 -20.35 2.05 -4.76
C GLU A 111 -20.48 3.57 -4.73
N ASN A 112 -19.74 4.30 -5.57
CA ASN A 112 -19.63 5.75 -5.55
C ASN A 112 -19.32 6.31 -4.14
N LYS A 113 -18.46 5.59 -3.40
CA LYS A 113 -18.13 5.86 -2.00
C LYS A 113 -16.62 5.76 -1.80
N LYS A 114 -16.02 6.77 -1.17
CA LYS A 114 -14.58 6.77 -0.87
C LYS A 114 -14.26 5.81 0.27
N ILE A 115 -13.17 5.05 0.11
CA ILE A 115 -12.59 4.21 1.16
C ILE A 115 -11.40 4.96 1.76
N ASN A 116 -11.49 5.26 3.05
CA ASN A 116 -10.48 6.03 3.81
C ASN A 116 -9.29 5.16 4.27
N VAL A 117 -8.86 4.27 3.40
CA VAL A 117 -7.70 3.38 3.58
C VAL A 117 -6.77 3.57 2.39
N VAL A 118 -5.46 3.62 2.64
CA VAL A 118 -4.42 3.61 1.61
C VAL A 118 -3.38 2.55 1.95
N PHE A 119 -2.84 1.91 0.92
CA PHE A 119 -1.85 0.85 1.08
C PHE A 119 -0.45 1.38 0.82
N LEU A 120 0.53 0.81 1.53
CA LEU A 120 1.94 1.16 1.35
C LEU A 120 2.81 -0.10 1.50
N PRO A 121 3.63 -0.48 0.50
CA PRO A 121 4.44 -1.68 0.60
C PRO A 121 5.56 -1.54 1.65
N ILE A 122 6.05 -2.65 2.20
CA ILE A 122 7.21 -2.68 3.12
C ILE A 122 8.36 -3.57 2.64
N HIS A 123 8.32 -4.06 1.41
CA HIS A 123 9.38 -4.88 0.79
C HIS A 123 9.69 -6.15 1.60
N GLY A 124 8.63 -6.91 1.86
CA GLY A 124 8.65 -8.14 2.63
C GLY A 124 8.88 -7.94 4.12
N LEU A 125 8.72 -9.03 4.85
CA LEU A 125 8.91 -9.10 6.30
C LEU A 125 10.37 -9.32 6.72
N GLY A 126 11.31 -9.25 5.76
CA GLY A 126 12.73 -9.53 5.91
C GLY A 126 13.06 -11.00 5.67
N LYS A 127 14.27 -11.31 5.20
CA LYS A 127 14.70 -12.69 4.89
C LYS A 127 15.17 -13.50 6.10
N ASP A 128 15.59 -12.81 7.16
CA ASP A 128 16.11 -13.39 8.40
C ASP A 128 15.65 -12.60 9.63
N ASN A 129 15.87 -13.14 10.83
CA ASN A 129 15.41 -12.51 12.07
C ASN A 129 16.03 -11.13 12.33
N ALA A 130 17.26 -10.88 11.86
CA ALA A 130 17.90 -9.59 12.03
C ALA A 130 17.23 -8.52 11.17
N GLU A 131 16.95 -8.84 9.90
CA GLU A 131 16.25 -7.94 8.98
C GLU A 131 14.81 -7.66 9.44
N MET A 132 14.08 -8.68 9.88
CA MET A 132 12.73 -8.52 10.44
C MET A 132 12.72 -7.59 11.65
N ASN A 133 13.63 -7.79 12.60
CA ASN A 133 13.74 -6.94 13.78
C ASN A 133 14.09 -5.50 13.42
N ASN A 134 14.92 -5.29 12.39
CA ASN A 134 15.21 -3.94 11.89
C ASN A 134 13.96 -3.29 11.27
N LYS A 135 13.18 -4.03 10.47
CA LYS A 135 11.92 -3.53 9.90
C LYS A 135 10.91 -3.15 10.98
N LEU A 136 10.72 -4.00 12.01
CA LEU A 136 9.85 -3.69 13.15
C LEU A 136 10.29 -2.41 13.87
N LYS A 137 11.61 -2.22 14.07
CA LYS A 137 12.17 -1.00 14.66
C LYS A 137 11.97 0.25 13.80
N GLN A 138 11.90 0.12 12.48
CA GLN A 138 11.56 1.25 11.60
C GLN A 138 10.06 1.53 11.65
N LEU A 139 9.22 0.48 11.60
CA LEU A 139 7.77 0.62 11.62
C LEU A 139 7.25 1.25 12.91
N VAL A 140 7.88 0.95 14.06
CA VAL A 140 7.49 1.50 15.38
C VAL A 140 7.77 3.01 15.51
N GLN A 141 8.55 3.58 14.59
CA GLN A 141 8.78 5.02 14.53
C GLN A 141 7.60 5.77 13.92
N PHE A 142 6.73 5.08 13.16
CA PHE A 142 5.49 5.65 12.66
C PHE A 142 4.42 5.67 13.76
N ARG A 143 3.45 6.59 13.64
CA ARG A 143 2.27 6.57 14.52
C ARG A 143 1.41 5.36 14.16
N GLU A 144 1.11 4.51 15.15
CA GLU A 144 0.19 3.37 15.07
C GLU A 144 0.15 2.69 13.69
N ALA A 145 1.20 1.94 13.36
CA ALA A 145 1.28 1.27 12.08
C ALA A 145 0.36 0.03 12.08
N ILE A 146 -0.52 -0.05 11.09
CA ILE A 146 -1.31 -1.24 10.80
C ILE A 146 -0.63 -1.99 9.67
N ILE A 147 -0.28 -3.26 9.88
CA ILE A 147 0.40 -4.11 8.91
C ILE A 147 -0.54 -5.26 8.55
N LEU A 148 -0.80 -5.45 7.25
CA LEU A 148 -1.47 -6.61 6.69
C LEU A 148 -0.41 -7.55 6.11
N THR A 149 -0.43 -8.80 6.56
CA THR A 149 0.49 -9.86 6.14
C THR A 149 -0.27 -11.05 5.58
N ASP A 150 0.46 -11.88 4.85
CA ASP A 150 0.03 -13.21 4.49
C ASP A 150 -0.13 -14.09 5.75
N SER A 151 -0.64 -15.30 5.55
CA SER A 151 -0.95 -16.26 6.61
C SER A 151 0.12 -17.36 6.74
N ASP A 152 1.36 -17.08 6.35
CA ASP A 152 2.47 -18.03 6.37
C ASP A 152 3.25 -18.04 7.72
N ASP A 153 4.27 -18.90 7.82
CA ASP A 153 5.11 -19.02 9.01
C ASP A 153 5.91 -17.74 9.29
N ARG A 154 6.36 -17.05 8.24
CA ARG A 154 7.16 -15.83 8.36
C ARG A 154 6.32 -14.68 8.93
N ALA A 155 5.10 -14.51 8.44
CA ALA A 155 4.11 -13.59 8.97
C ALA A 155 3.74 -13.91 10.41
N THR A 156 3.62 -15.20 10.75
CA THR A 156 3.34 -15.64 12.13
C THR A 156 4.50 -15.29 13.06
N LEU A 157 5.75 -15.44 12.63
CA LEU A 157 6.93 -15.00 13.37
C LEU A 157 6.99 -13.47 13.49
N PHE A 158 6.66 -12.75 12.43
CA PHE A 158 6.62 -11.29 12.40
C PHE A 158 5.61 -10.74 13.40
N LYS A 159 4.38 -11.29 13.43
CA LYS A 159 3.34 -10.93 14.39
C LYS A 159 3.81 -11.18 15.83
N LYS A 160 4.33 -12.37 16.14
CA LYS A 160 4.89 -12.67 17.47
C LYS A 160 6.00 -11.71 17.88
N ALA A 161 6.88 -11.34 16.95
CA ALA A 161 7.96 -10.41 17.20
C ALA A 161 7.43 -8.98 17.47
N SER A 162 6.41 -8.52 16.74
CA SER A 162 5.76 -7.23 17.01
C SER A 162 5.09 -7.16 18.38
N GLU A 163 4.63 -8.30 18.92
CA GLU A 163 3.95 -8.39 20.22
C GLU A 163 4.93 -8.59 21.39
N SER A 164 6.21 -8.84 21.12
CA SER A 164 7.21 -9.23 22.12
C SER A 164 7.68 -8.10 23.03
N ASN A 165 7.54 -6.84 22.62
CA ASN A 165 7.93 -5.67 23.40
C ASN A 165 6.73 -4.72 23.55
N SER A 166 6.55 -4.12 24.74
CA SER A 166 5.42 -3.23 25.05
C SER A 166 5.25 -2.07 24.07
N LEU A 167 6.35 -1.41 23.68
CA LEU A 167 6.30 -0.29 22.74
C LEU A 167 5.84 -0.73 21.35
N MET A 168 6.30 -1.90 20.89
CA MET A 168 5.89 -2.44 19.60
C MET A 168 4.44 -2.89 19.64
N LYS A 169 4.03 -3.58 20.71
CA LYS A 169 2.65 -4.03 20.90
C LYS A 169 1.65 -2.87 20.95
N GLU A 170 2.05 -1.73 21.50
CA GLU A 170 1.22 -0.52 21.57
C GLU A 170 1.12 0.18 20.21
N LYS A 171 2.21 0.19 19.43
CA LYS A 171 2.31 0.99 18.19
C LYS A 171 2.14 0.21 16.89
N LEU A 172 2.24 -1.11 16.92
CA LEU A 172 2.17 -1.96 15.75
C LEU A 172 1.00 -2.90 15.90
N ILE A 173 0.10 -2.89 14.92
CA ILE A 173 -0.99 -3.82 14.83
C ILE A 173 -0.78 -4.67 13.58
N VAL A 174 -0.44 -5.94 13.78
CA VAL A 174 -0.17 -6.90 12.69
C VAL A 174 -1.37 -7.83 12.52
N PHE A 175 -1.99 -7.75 11.35
CA PHE A 175 -3.14 -8.54 10.92
C PHE A 175 -2.72 -9.52 9.84
N GLN A 176 -3.08 -10.79 10.00
CA GLN A 176 -2.93 -11.80 8.96
C GLN A 176 -4.23 -11.91 8.16
N LEU A 177 -4.14 -12.16 6.85
CA LEU A 177 -5.30 -12.30 5.96
C LEU A 177 -6.38 -13.26 6.49
N LYS A 178 -5.96 -14.35 7.15
CA LYS A 178 -6.88 -15.34 7.75
C LYS A 178 -7.81 -14.79 8.82
N GLU A 179 -7.50 -13.63 9.39
CA GLU A 179 -8.33 -12.95 10.39
C GLU A 179 -9.58 -12.31 9.77
N ALA A 180 -9.52 -11.94 8.48
CA ALA A 180 -10.69 -11.47 7.72
C ALA A 180 -11.53 -12.65 7.17
N ASP A 181 -10.86 -13.72 6.72
CA ASP A 181 -11.49 -14.96 6.28
C ASP A 181 -10.46 -16.11 6.35
N GLN A 182 -10.81 -17.23 7.01
CA GLN A 182 -9.89 -18.36 7.19
C GLN A 182 -9.38 -18.98 5.87
N SER A 183 -10.07 -18.77 4.76
CA SER A 183 -9.64 -19.22 3.43
C SER A 183 -8.54 -18.35 2.81
N PHE A 184 -8.31 -17.13 3.33
CA PHE A 184 -7.34 -16.19 2.78
C PHE A 184 -5.92 -16.50 3.30
N LYS A 185 -5.04 -16.89 2.37
CA LYS A 185 -3.66 -17.29 2.65
C LYS A 185 -2.65 -16.21 2.24
N GLU A 186 -2.67 -15.85 0.98
CA GLU A 186 -1.88 -14.77 0.37
C GLU A 186 -2.82 -13.89 -0.48
N ILE A 187 -2.40 -12.70 -0.91
CA ILE A 187 -3.25 -11.82 -1.72
C ILE A 187 -3.74 -12.50 -3.00
N GLU A 188 -2.88 -13.30 -3.64
CA GLU A 188 -3.23 -14.07 -4.83
C GLU A 188 -4.30 -15.15 -4.56
N SER A 189 -4.44 -15.59 -3.30
CA SER A 189 -5.45 -16.60 -2.94
C SER A 189 -6.89 -16.08 -3.00
N LEU A 190 -7.08 -14.74 -2.98
CA LEU A 190 -8.40 -14.11 -3.05
C LEU A 190 -9.02 -14.17 -4.45
N PHE A 191 -8.23 -14.44 -5.49
CA PHE A 191 -8.74 -14.65 -6.85
C PHE A 191 -9.44 -16.00 -6.99
N SER A 192 -10.54 -16.02 -7.74
CA SER A 192 -11.17 -17.27 -8.21
C SER A 192 -10.21 -18.07 -9.08
N ASP A 193 -10.43 -19.38 -9.22
CA ASP A 193 -9.58 -20.22 -10.06
C ASP A 193 -9.65 -19.82 -11.54
N ASN A 194 -10.79 -19.31 -12.00
CA ASN A 194 -10.96 -18.82 -13.36
C ASN A 194 -10.25 -17.47 -13.58
N ASP A 195 -10.28 -16.54 -12.62
CA ASP A 195 -9.47 -15.31 -12.72
C ASP A 195 -7.97 -15.59 -12.58
N LYS A 196 -7.57 -16.60 -11.78
CA LYS A 196 -6.18 -17.08 -11.70
C LYS A 196 -5.70 -17.61 -13.05
N GLU A 197 -6.54 -18.32 -13.78
CA GLU A 197 -6.16 -18.81 -15.12
C GLU A 197 -6.19 -17.68 -16.16
N ARG A 198 -7.23 -16.84 -16.15
CA ARG A 198 -7.38 -15.70 -17.08
C ARG A 198 -6.24 -14.69 -16.96
N TYR A 199 -5.78 -14.45 -15.73
CA TYR A 199 -4.72 -13.47 -15.43
C TYR A 199 -3.43 -14.11 -14.92
N LYS A 200 -3.21 -15.37 -15.28
CA LYS A 200 -2.09 -16.21 -14.82
C LYS A 200 -0.74 -15.53 -14.91
N GLU A 201 -0.42 -14.92 -16.05
CA GLU A 201 0.85 -14.22 -16.24
C GLU A 201 1.04 -13.06 -15.25
N MET A 202 -0.04 -12.39 -14.85
CA MET A 202 0.03 -11.26 -13.91
C MET A 202 0.11 -11.74 -12.47
N ILE A 203 -0.68 -12.76 -12.12
CA ILE A 203 -0.82 -13.27 -10.76
C ILE A 203 0.37 -14.14 -10.36
N GLN A 204 0.83 -15.07 -11.21
CA GLN A 204 1.87 -16.03 -10.84
C GLN A 204 3.29 -15.46 -10.92
N ASN A 205 3.57 -14.53 -11.83
CA ASN A 205 4.92 -14.01 -12.04
C ASN A 205 5.37 -12.99 -10.97
N LYS A 206 4.49 -12.66 -10.00
CA LYS A 206 4.69 -11.68 -8.90
C LYS A 206 5.48 -10.42 -9.32
N SER A 207 5.23 -9.92 -10.54
CA SER A 207 5.95 -8.78 -11.12
C SER A 207 5.25 -7.46 -10.78
N GLY A 208 6.03 -6.48 -10.29
CA GLY A 208 5.54 -5.13 -10.02
C GLY A 208 4.97 -4.44 -11.26
N SER A 209 5.53 -4.68 -12.46
CA SER A 209 5.03 -4.09 -13.70
C SER A 209 3.71 -4.71 -14.18
N LEU A 210 3.56 -6.04 -14.05
CA LEU A 210 2.33 -6.73 -14.43
C LEU A 210 1.19 -6.44 -13.45
N SER A 211 1.46 -6.41 -12.15
CA SER A 211 0.46 -6.02 -11.14
C SER A 211 0.07 -4.54 -11.27
N SER A 212 1.00 -3.65 -11.65
CA SER A 212 0.69 -2.25 -12.00
C SER A 212 -0.23 -2.16 -13.22
N LEU A 213 0.06 -2.93 -14.28
CA LEU A 213 -0.79 -3.01 -15.47
C LEU A 213 -2.18 -3.56 -15.13
N PHE A 214 -2.26 -4.52 -14.21
CA PHE A 214 -3.51 -5.02 -13.67
C PHE A 214 -4.32 -3.88 -13.02
N LYS A 215 -3.73 -3.19 -12.05
CA LYS A 215 -4.32 -2.07 -11.31
C LYS A 215 -4.82 -0.95 -12.22
N ASN A 216 -4.00 -0.50 -13.17
CA ASN A 216 -4.32 0.63 -14.02
C ASN A 216 -5.47 0.35 -15.01
N ASN A 217 -5.81 -0.93 -15.22
CA ASN A 217 -6.89 -1.37 -16.09
C ASN A 217 -8.05 -2.06 -15.37
N ILE A 218 -8.10 -2.02 -14.03
CA ILE A 218 -9.10 -2.75 -13.24
C ILE A 218 -10.55 -2.52 -13.68
N LEU A 219 -10.93 -1.29 -14.05
CA LEU A 219 -12.29 -0.94 -14.48
C LEU A 219 -12.67 -1.49 -15.86
N LYS A 220 -11.69 -1.95 -16.65
CA LYS A 220 -11.90 -2.56 -17.96
C LYS A 220 -11.75 -4.09 -17.91
N ARG A 221 -11.47 -4.66 -16.74
CA ARG A 221 -11.25 -6.09 -16.57
C ARG A 221 -12.57 -6.79 -16.26
N GLU A 222 -12.74 -7.94 -16.87
CA GLU A 222 -13.80 -8.89 -16.54
C GLU A 222 -13.33 -9.75 -15.38
N LEU A 223 -13.98 -9.63 -14.23
CA LEU A 223 -13.63 -10.34 -13.01
C LEU A 223 -14.82 -11.15 -12.54
N ASP A 224 -14.55 -12.32 -12.01
CA ASP A 224 -15.58 -13.14 -11.40
C ASP A 224 -16.13 -12.47 -10.14
N GLU A 225 -17.42 -12.71 -9.88
CA GLU A 225 -18.08 -12.21 -8.67
C GLU A 225 -17.38 -12.72 -7.39
N GLN A 226 -16.88 -13.95 -7.41
CA GLN A 226 -16.14 -14.52 -6.28
C GLN A 226 -14.90 -13.70 -5.95
N THR A 227 -14.08 -13.35 -6.95
CA THR A 227 -12.89 -12.50 -6.76
C THR A 227 -13.29 -11.14 -6.19
N ILE A 228 -14.31 -10.50 -6.78
CA ILE A 228 -14.80 -9.20 -6.31
C ILE A 228 -15.27 -9.29 -4.85
N ASN A 229 -16.04 -10.32 -4.51
CA ASN A 229 -16.57 -10.51 -3.16
C ASN A 229 -15.45 -10.77 -2.14
N ASN A 230 -14.44 -11.57 -2.49
CA ASN A 230 -13.30 -11.84 -1.61
C ASN A 230 -12.52 -10.57 -1.28
N PHE A 231 -12.17 -9.78 -2.30
CA PHE A 231 -11.48 -8.51 -2.08
C PHE A 231 -12.35 -7.48 -1.36
N ASN A 232 -13.65 -7.41 -1.68
CA ASN A 232 -14.58 -6.53 -0.97
C ASN A 232 -14.68 -6.87 0.50
N LYS A 233 -14.76 -8.17 0.84
CA LYS A 233 -14.79 -8.66 2.22
C LYS A 233 -13.54 -8.24 3.01
N LEU A 234 -12.36 -8.37 2.41
CA LEU A 234 -11.12 -7.89 3.02
C LEU A 234 -11.14 -6.37 3.21
N LEU A 235 -11.56 -5.60 2.19
CA LEU A 235 -11.63 -4.13 2.28
C LEU A 235 -12.63 -3.64 3.33
N ASP A 236 -13.76 -4.32 3.49
CA ASP A 236 -14.75 -4.01 4.53
C ASP A 236 -14.17 -4.27 5.93
N TYR A 237 -13.54 -5.43 6.12
CA TYR A 237 -12.87 -5.77 7.38
C TYR A 237 -11.82 -4.71 7.77
N LEU A 238 -10.97 -4.31 6.83
CA LEU A 238 -9.96 -3.27 7.07
C LEU A 238 -10.60 -1.91 7.36
N SER A 239 -11.71 -1.57 6.70
CA SER A 239 -12.41 -0.30 6.93
C SER A 239 -13.05 -0.25 8.32
N ASP A 240 -13.70 -1.35 8.74
CA ASP A 240 -14.34 -1.45 10.06
C ASP A 240 -13.33 -1.37 11.20
N MET A 241 -12.19 -2.03 11.04
CA MET A 241 -11.07 -1.99 11.97
C MET A 241 -10.54 -0.58 12.20
N VAL A 242 -10.37 0.19 11.12
CA VAL A 242 -9.96 1.60 11.19
C VAL A 242 -11.02 2.46 11.88
N LEU A 243 -12.31 2.17 11.69
CA LEU A 243 -13.38 2.87 12.37
C LEU A 243 -13.43 2.56 13.88
N THR A 244 -13.13 1.33 14.28
CA THR A 244 -13.07 0.95 15.71
C THR A 244 -11.88 1.59 16.42
N ASP A 245 -10.71 1.64 15.80
CA ASP A 245 -9.52 2.28 16.36
C ASP A 245 -9.76 3.78 16.61
N ASN A 246 -10.33 4.48 15.64
CA ASN A 246 -10.66 5.91 15.77
C ASN A 246 -11.66 6.19 16.91
N LYS A 247 -12.62 5.28 17.17
CA LYS A 247 -13.58 5.43 18.26
C LYS A 247 -12.93 5.23 19.64
N ASN A 248 -11.95 4.35 19.75
CA ASN A 248 -11.24 4.10 21.00
C ASN A 248 -10.30 5.27 21.33
N ASN A 249 -9.56 5.78 20.35
CA ASN A 249 -8.67 6.94 20.50
C ASN A 249 -9.41 8.24 20.86
N ASN A 250 -10.64 8.41 20.39
CA ASN A 250 -11.47 9.58 20.74
C ASN A 250 -12.03 9.50 22.17
N LYS A 251 -12.19 8.31 22.76
CA LYS A 251 -12.64 8.15 24.16
C LYS A 251 -11.51 8.43 25.15
N GLU A 252 -10.28 8.06 24.84
CA GLU A 252 -9.12 8.33 25.71
C GLU A 252 -8.77 9.83 25.77
N ASN A 253 -8.94 10.55 24.66
CA ASN A 253 -8.73 12.01 24.60
C ASN A 253 -9.83 12.85 25.25
N GLN A 254 -10.99 12.27 25.60
CA GLN A 254 -12.04 12.97 26.36
C GLN A 254 -11.92 12.77 27.88
N ASN A 255 -11.08 11.83 28.31
CA ASN A 255 -10.85 11.50 29.71
C ASN A 255 -9.46 11.93 30.22
N SER A 256 -8.74 12.77 29.45
CA SER A 256 -7.44 13.37 29.81
C SER A 256 -7.57 14.87 30.01
#